data_AF-A0AAY4EX68-F1
#
_entry.id   AF-A0AAY4EX68-F1
#
_cell.length_a   1.000
_cell.length_b   1.000
_cell.length_c   1.000
_cell.angle_alpha   90.00
_cell.angle_beta   90.00
_cell.angle_gamma   90.00
#
_symmetry.space_group_name_H-M   'P 1'
#
loop_
_entity.id
_entity.type
_entity.pdbx_description
1 polymer ?
#
loop_
_entity_poly.entity_id
_entity_poly.type
_entity_poly.pdbx_seq_one_letter_code
_entity_poly.pdbx_strand_id
1 'polypeptide(L)'
;MMLSPEQPDSDPTWSPSDTESVLGDLKAACVSAEPPPPHLTREEKRRRRRATAKYRSAHATRERIRVEAFNVAFAELRKLLPTLPPDKKLSKIEILRLAICYISYLNHVLDV
;
A
#
# COMPACT_ATOMS: atom_id res chain seq x y z
N MET A 1 -4.19 13.84 -56.10
CA MET A 1 -3.49 12.58 -56.40
C MET A 1 -2.32 12.52 -55.44
N MET A 2 -2.16 11.64 -54.46
CA MET A 2 -2.61 10.26 -54.21
C MET A 2 -3.03 10.17 -52.71
N LEU A 3 -4.15 9.58 -52.29
CA LEU A 3 -4.50 8.15 -52.14
C LEU A 3 -3.44 7.31 -51.38
N SER A 4 -3.65 7.21 -50.04
CA SER A 4 -3.58 6.03 -49.10
C SER A 4 -2.40 5.01 -49.19
N PRO A 5 -2.12 4.15 -48.16
CA PRO A 5 -2.97 3.77 -47.03
C PRO A 5 -2.31 3.61 -45.64
N GLU A 6 -3.19 3.42 -44.66
CA GLU A 6 -3.01 2.93 -43.29
C GLU A 6 -1.97 1.82 -43.11
N GLN A 7 -1.33 1.80 -41.94
CA GLN A 7 -0.66 0.63 -41.37
C GLN A 7 -1.31 0.36 -40.01
N PRO A 8 -2.02 -0.76 -39.83
CA PRO A 8 -2.64 -1.12 -38.56
C PRO A 8 -1.64 -1.79 -37.61
N ASP A 9 -1.94 -1.63 -36.33
CA ASP A 9 -1.24 -2.16 -35.17
C ASP A 9 -1.01 -3.69 -35.24
N SER A 10 0.22 -4.09 -34.94
CA SER A 10 0.62 -5.49 -34.80
C SER A 10 0.18 -6.02 -33.43
N ASP A 11 -1.04 -6.54 -33.34
CA ASP A 11 -1.45 -7.39 -32.21
C ASP A 11 -0.86 -8.81 -32.37
N PRO A 12 -0.29 -9.40 -31.31
CA PRO A 12 0.15 -10.78 -31.36
C PRO A 12 -1.07 -11.71 -31.30
N THR A 13 -1.43 -12.31 -32.44
CA THR A 13 -2.36 -13.44 -32.53
C THR A 13 -1.82 -14.64 -31.77
N TRP A 14 -2.30 -14.84 -30.54
CA TRP A 14 -2.17 -16.12 -29.86
C TRP A 14 -3.22 -17.07 -30.42
N SER A 15 -2.82 -17.90 -31.37
CA SER A 15 -3.61 -19.04 -31.85
C SER A 15 -3.23 -20.29 -31.03
N PRO A 16 -4.12 -20.87 -30.22
CA PRO A 16 -3.89 -22.21 -29.70
C PRO A 16 -4.28 -23.20 -30.79
N SER A 17 -3.29 -23.72 -31.52
CA SER A 17 -3.49 -24.88 -32.37
C SER A 17 -3.67 -26.10 -31.48
N ASP A 18 -4.86 -26.69 -31.53
CA ASP A 18 -5.15 -28.03 -31.02
C ASP A 18 -4.30 -29.04 -31.80
N THR A 19 -3.15 -29.41 -31.25
CA THR A 19 -2.43 -30.62 -31.65
C THR A 19 -2.88 -31.74 -30.72
N GLU A 20 -3.85 -32.53 -31.17
CA GLU A 20 -4.15 -33.84 -30.61
C GLU A 20 -2.87 -34.68 -30.53
N SER A 21 -2.32 -34.81 -29.32
CA SER A 21 -1.25 -35.75 -29.02
C SER A 21 -1.88 -37.11 -28.71
N VAL A 22 -2.25 -37.83 -29.77
CA VAL A 22 -2.51 -39.26 -29.71
C VAL A 22 -1.15 -39.96 -29.69
N LEU A 23 -0.72 -40.40 -28.51
CA LEU A 23 -0.10 -41.70 -28.22
C LEU A 23 0.85 -41.59 -27.02
N GLY A 24 0.56 -42.38 -25.98
CA GLY A 24 1.55 -42.80 -25.00
C GLY A 24 1.40 -42.11 -23.65
N ASP A 25 0.59 -42.71 -22.79
CA ASP A 25 1.06 -43.06 -21.46
C ASP A 25 0.11 -44.11 -20.87
N LEU A 26 0.54 -45.35 -20.98
CA LEU A 26 0.12 -46.42 -20.08
C LEU A 26 0.60 -45.99 -18.69
N LYS A 27 -0.13 -45.08 -18.06
CA LYS A 27 0.21 -44.54 -16.74
C LYS A 27 0.08 -45.67 -15.74
N ALA A 28 1.23 -46.29 -15.49
CA ALA A 28 1.46 -47.14 -14.35
C ALA A 28 0.75 -46.53 -13.14
N ALA A 29 -0.11 -47.33 -12.52
CA ALA A 29 -0.69 -47.04 -11.23
C ALA A 29 0.43 -47.07 -10.18
N CYS A 30 1.22 -46.00 -10.13
CA CYS A 30 1.96 -45.61 -8.97
C CYS A 30 1.12 -44.55 -8.29
N VAL A 31 0.33 -44.98 -7.29
CA VAL A 31 -0.20 -44.08 -6.26
C VAL A 31 1.02 -43.51 -5.55
N SER A 32 1.62 -42.46 -6.11
CA SER A 32 2.42 -41.55 -5.32
C SER A 32 1.44 -40.88 -4.38
N ALA A 33 1.30 -41.47 -3.20
CA ALA A 33 0.68 -40.82 -2.06
C ALA A 33 1.36 -39.45 -1.92
N GLU A 34 0.66 -38.40 -2.36
CA GLU A 34 1.01 -37.03 -2.03
C GLU A 34 1.05 -36.99 -0.50
N PRO A 35 2.20 -36.69 0.12
CA PRO A 35 2.28 -36.67 1.58
C PRO A 35 1.22 -35.68 2.08
N PRO A 36 0.45 -36.02 3.12
CA PRO A 36 -0.57 -35.12 3.65
C PRO A 36 0.08 -33.76 3.92
N PRO A 37 -0.54 -32.64 3.53
CA PRO A 37 0.05 -31.33 3.69
C PRO A 37 0.45 -31.19 5.16
N PRO A 38 1.71 -30.80 5.45
CA PRO A 38 2.21 -30.77 6.82
C PRO A 38 1.23 -29.98 7.67
N HIS A 39 0.90 -30.52 8.86
CA HIS A 39 0.05 -29.83 9.83
C HIS A 39 0.79 -28.59 10.31
N LEU A 40 0.65 -27.50 9.55
CA LEU A 40 1.29 -26.24 9.86
C LEU A 40 0.84 -25.81 11.24
N THR A 41 1.81 -25.47 12.08
CA THR A 41 1.53 -24.94 13.41
C THR A 41 0.66 -23.69 13.29
N ARG A 42 0.00 -23.33 14.39
CA ARG A 42 -0.80 -22.10 14.43
C ARG A 42 0.06 -20.87 14.09
N GLU A 43 1.35 -20.85 14.49
CA GLU A 43 2.28 -19.80 14.10
C GLU A 43 2.53 -19.77 12.59
N GLU A 44 2.81 -20.91 11.97
CA GLU A 44 3.11 -20.99 10.53
C GLU A 44 1.93 -20.54 9.67
N LYS A 45 0.70 -20.94 10.04
CA LYS A 45 -0.52 -20.46 9.38
C LYS A 45 -0.68 -18.94 9.48
N ARG A 46 -0.37 -18.34 10.65
CA ARG A 46 -0.38 -16.87 10.82
C ARG A 46 0.71 -16.20 9.99
N ARG A 47 1.92 -16.77 9.96
CA ARG A 47 3.03 -16.26 9.14
C ARG A 47 2.69 -16.27 7.65
N ARG A 48 2.14 -17.38 7.14
CA ARG A 48 1.70 -17.49 5.73
C ARG A 48 0.63 -16.46 5.38
N ARG A 49 -0.37 -16.26 6.25
CA ARG A 49 -1.39 -15.21 6.06
C ARG A 49 -0.79 -13.81 6.01
N ARG A 50 0.13 -13.48 6.92
CA ARG A 50 0.82 -12.18 6.94
C ARG A 50 1.72 -11.95 5.72
N ALA A 51 2.27 -13.03 5.17
CA ALA A 51 3.07 -13.02 3.95
C ALA A 51 2.24 -12.92 2.65
N THR A 52 0.91 -12.92 2.72
CA THR A 52 0.09 -12.66 1.52
C THR A 52 0.15 -11.19 1.13
N ALA A 53 0.18 -10.91 -0.18
CA ALA A 53 0.13 -9.54 -0.70
C ALA A 53 -1.14 -8.80 -0.23
N LYS A 54 -2.27 -9.51 -0.13
CA LYS A 54 -3.54 -8.97 0.39
C LYS A 54 -3.41 -8.49 1.85
N TYR A 55 -2.77 -9.25 2.72
CA TYR A 55 -2.55 -8.83 4.11
C TYR A 55 -1.63 -7.61 4.17
N ARG A 56 -0.49 -7.65 3.45
CA ARG A 56 0.46 -6.54 3.44
C ARG A 56 -0.14 -5.24 2.91
N SER A 57 -0.86 -5.30 1.79
CA SER A 57 -1.52 -4.12 1.20
C SER A 57 -2.62 -3.56 2.11
N ALA A 58 -3.44 -4.41 2.73
CA ALA A 58 -4.44 -3.97 3.70
C ALA A 58 -3.78 -3.29 4.92
N HIS A 59 -2.68 -3.85 5.45
CA HIS A 59 -1.94 -3.25 6.56
C HIS A 59 -1.31 -1.92 6.18
N ALA A 60 -0.65 -1.84 5.02
CA ALA A 60 -0.06 -0.60 4.51
C ALA A 60 -1.12 0.50 4.31
N THR A 61 -2.31 0.14 3.82
CA THR A 61 -3.42 1.07 3.65
C THR A 61 -3.91 1.61 4.99
N ARG A 62 -4.10 0.74 5.99
CA ARG A 62 -4.48 1.17 7.35
C ARG A 62 -3.45 2.12 7.96
N GLU A 63 -2.17 1.81 7.81
CA GLU A 63 -1.11 2.66 8.35
C GLU A 63 -1.05 4.02 7.64
N ARG A 64 -1.26 4.04 6.31
CA ARG A 64 -1.37 5.30 5.56
C ARG A 64 -2.51 6.17 6.09
N ILE A 65 -3.70 5.59 6.29
CA ILE A 65 -4.86 6.30 6.85
C ILE A 65 -4.54 6.84 8.25
N ARG A 66 -3.89 6.04 9.10
CA ARG A 66 -3.49 6.46 10.44
C ARG A 66 -2.54 7.66 10.41
N VAL A 67 -1.53 7.62 9.53
CA VAL A 67 -0.56 8.71 9.36
C VAL A 67 -1.21 9.96 8.74
N GLU A 68 -2.14 9.78 7.80
CA GLU A 68 -2.89 10.88 7.20
C GLU A 68 -3.75 11.60 8.25
N ALA A 69 -4.51 10.86 9.06
CA ALA A 69 -5.28 11.43 10.17
C ALA A 69 -4.38 12.21 11.15
N PHE A 70 -3.20 11.68 11.48
CA PHE A 70 -2.21 12.38 12.28
C PHE A 70 -1.71 13.68 11.62
N ASN A 71 -1.45 13.65 10.32
CA ASN A 71 -0.97 14.83 9.59
C ASN A 71 -2.06 15.91 9.46
N VAL A 72 -3.34 15.52 9.33
CA VAL A 72 -4.48 16.45 9.35
C VAL A 72 -4.53 17.19 10.70
N ALA A 73 -4.45 16.46 11.81
CA ALA A 73 -4.42 17.08 13.14
C ALA A 73 -3.21 18.03 13.31
N PHE A 74 -2.04 17.67 12.77
CA PHE A 74 -0.85 18.54 12.77
C PHE A 74 -1.05 19.82 11.94
N ALA A 75 -1.76 19.73 10.81
CA ALA A 75 -2.10 20.88 9.97
C ALA A 75 -3.11 21.80 10.66
N GLU A 76 -4.09 21.24 11.38
CA GLU A 76 -5.03 22.03 12.19
C GLU A 76 -4.31 22.77 13.32
N LEU A 77 -3.43 22.09 14.06
CA LEU A 77 -2.60 22.73 15.08
C LEU A 77 -1.78 23.88 14.48
N ARG A 78 -1.14 23.68 13.31
CA ARG A 78 -0.33 24.72 12.65
C ARG A 78 -1.11 25.99 12.33
N LYS A 79 -2.41 25.90 11.99
CA LYS A 79 -3.25 27.06 11.68
C LYS A 79 -3.47 27.98 12.88
N LEU A 80 -3.41 27.43 14.09
CA LEU A 80 -3.59 28.18 15.33
C LEU A 80 -2.31 28.88 15.80
N LEU A 81 -1.15 28.53 15.23
CA LEU A 81 0.13 29.06 15.69
C LEU A 81 0.49 30.38 15.01
N PRO A 82 0.90 31.39 15.79
CA PRO A 82 1.32 32.67 15.23
C PRO A 82 2.69 32.55 14.54
N THR A 83 2.78 32.95 13.26
CA THR A 83 4.05 32.97 12.50
C THR A 83 4.15 34.20 11.59
N LEU A 84 5.37 34.68 11.38
CA LEU A 84 5.70 35.71 10.39
C LEU A 84 6.72 35.15 9.40
N PRO A 85 6.44 35.09 8.08
CA PRO A 85 5.14 35.31 7.44
C PRO A 85 4.10 34.20 7.81
N PRO A 86 2.79 34.42 7.60
CA PRO A 86 1.74 33.48 8.01
C PRO A 86 1.87 32.09 7.37
N ASP A 87 2.44 32.01 6.17
CA ASP A 87 2.67 30.80 5.38
C ASP A 87 4.02 30.12 5.66
N LYS A 88 4.75 30.55 6.70
CA LYS A 88 6.01 29.92 7.10
C LYS A 88 5.86 28.40 7.28
N LYS A 89 6.63 27.62 6.52
CA LYS A 89 6.68 26.17 6.69
C LYS A 89 7.37 25.84 8.03
N LEU A 90 6.68 25.08 8.88
CA LEU A 90 7.22 24.59 10.15
C LEU A 90 7.34 23.07 10.10
N SER A 91 8.43 22.54 10.65
CA SER A 91 8.59 21.12 10.92
C SER A 91 7.69 20.67 12.09
N LYS A 92 7.48 19.35 12.23
CA LYS A 92 6.66 18.78 13.31
C LYS A 92 7.18 19.19 14.70
N ILE A 93 8.51 19.21 14.89
CA ILE A 93 9.10 19.60 16.17
C ILE A 93 8.91 21.10 16.46
N GLU A 94 9.02 21.96 15.45
CA GLU A 94 8.78 23.40 15.60
C GLU A 94 7.32 23.69 15.95
N ILE A 95 6.37 23.01 15.31
CA ILE A 95 4.93 23.12 15.62
C ILE A 95 4.68 22.78 17.10
N LEU A 96 5.24 21.68 17.60
CA LEU A 96 5.05 21.28 19.00
C LEU A 96 5.67 22.28 19.97
N ARG A 97 6.90 22.74 19.71
CA ARG A 97 7.58 23.72 20.58
C ARG A 97 6.82 25.05 20.59
N LEU A 98 6.40 25.54 19.43
CA LEU A 98 5.68 26.80 19.31
C LEU A 98 4.29 26.72 19.97
N ALA A 99 3.59 25.59 19.86
CA ALA A 99 2.33 25.37 20.56
C ALA A 99 2.48 25.47 22.08
N ILE A 100 3.50 24.82 22.65
CA ILE A 100 3.79 24.88 24.09
C ILE A 100 4.08 26.33 24.50
N CYS A 101 4.98 27.02 23.78
CA CYS A 101 5.29 28.42 24.07
C CYS A 101 4.05 29.32 23.97
N TYR A 102 3.18 29.09 22.98
CA TYR A 102 2.01 29.93 22.75
C TYR A 102 0.95 29.73 23.84
N ILE A 103 0.70 28.49 24.28
CA ILE A 103 -0.18 28.23 25.42
C ILE A 103 0.34 28.94 26.68
N SER A 104 1.65 28.81 26.99
CA SER A 104 2.25 29.50 28.14
C SER A 104 2.14 31.02 28.04
N TYR A 105 2.34 31.59 26.85
CA TYR A 105 2.18 33.01 26.61
C TYR A 105 0.74 33.48 26.87
N LEU A 106 -0.25 32.77 26.33
CA LEU A 106 -1.66 33.12 26.53
C LEU A 106 -2.07 33.02 28.00
N ASN A 107 -1.61 32.00 28.72
CA ASN A 107 -1.86 31.89 30.16
C ASN A 107 -1.28 33.10 30.92
N HIS A 108 -0.05 33.50 30.61
CA HIS A 108 0.56 34.67 31.23
C HIS A 108 -0.22 35.97 30.94
N VAL A 109 -0.73 36.14 29.71
CA VAL A 109 -1.54 37.30 29.34
C VAL A 109 -2.89 37.33 30.08
N LEU A 110 -3.46 36.17 30.39
CA LEU A 110 -4.75 36.05 31.08
C LEU A 110 -4.63 36.14 32.61
N ASP A 111 -3.47 35.80 33.18
CA ASP A 111 -3.21 35.88 34.62
C ASP A 111 -2.85 37.32 35.08
N VAL A 112 -2.64 38.24 34.14
CA VAL A 112 -2.38 39.67 34.36
C VAL A 112 -3.68 40.47 34.29
#